data_AF-A0A3E4LYA7-F1
#
_entry.id   AF-A0A3E4LYA7-F1
#
_cell.length_a   1.000
_cell.length_b   1.000
_cell.length_c   1.000
_cell.angle_alpha   90.00
_cell.angle_beta   90.00
_cell.angle_gamma   90.00
#
_symmetry.space_group_name_H-M   'P 1'
#
loop_
_entity.id
_entity.type
_entity.pdbx_description
1 polymer ?
#
loop_
_entity_poly.entity_id
_entity_poly.type
_entity_poly.pdbx_seq_one_letter_code
_entity_poly.pdbx_strand_id
1 'polypeptide(L)'
;MDIKSPEERSKNMAAIHSKNTKPEIYLRKLMFARGYRYSVNSKSVPGHPDIYMKKYNTAIFVHGCFWHRHEGCKYAYVPKSRIEFWQKKFDANIKRDECVRKELMRKKVKVVIVWECTIKKMKKDEEFREDKLHQLEDYLQNEQYSLEI
;
A
#
# COMPACT_ATOMS: atom_id res chain seq x y z
N MET A 1 26.25 -1.64 -14.21
CA MET A 1 25.50 -1.31 -15.44
C MET A 1 24.02 -1.29 -15.14
N ASP A 2 23.32 -0.22 -15.54
CA ASP A 2 21.85 -0.18 -15.55
C ASP A 2 21.39 -1.11 -16.67
N ILE A 3 20.45 -2.02 -16.38
CA ILE A 3 20.08 -3.12 -17.29
C ILE A 3 19.22 -2.61 -18.48
N LYS A 4 18.69 -1.39 -18.39
CA LYS A 4 17.72 -0.83 -19.35
C LYS A 4 18.19 0.50 -19.91
N SER A 5 17.82 0.78 -21.16
CA SER A 5 18.10 2.07 -21.80
C SER A 5 17.34 3.22 -21.11
N PRO A 6 17.80 4.49 -21.22
CA PRO A 6 17.08 5.65 -20.70
C PRO A 6 15.64 5.76 -21.23
N GLU A 7 15.40 5.40 -22.50
CA GLU A 7 14.07 5.40 -23.12
C GLU A 7 13.16 4.33 -22.53
N GLU A 8 13.68 3.12 -22.31
CA GLU A 8 12.94 2.05 -21.65
C GLU A 8 12.61 2.41 -20.20
N ARG A 9 13.53 3.07 -19.48
CA ARG A 9 13.25 3.59 -18.14
C ARG A 9 12.15 4.65 -18.19
N SER A 10 12.21 5.58 -19.14
CA SER A 10 11.19 6.63 -19.29
C SER A 10 9.80 6.02 -19.55
N LYS A 11 9.71 5.05 -20.47
CA LYS A 11 8.47 4.30 -20.75
C LYS A 11 7.96 3.54 -19.52
N ASN A 12 8.86 2.86 -18.80
CA ASN A 12 8.49 2.16 -17.56
C ASN A 12 7.97 3.13 -16.50
N MET A 13 8.62 4.28 -16.31
CA MET A 13 8.19 5.30 -15.35
C MET A 13 6.84 5.91 -15.72
N ALA A 14 6.57 6.13 -17.01
CA ALA A 14 5.29 6.63 -17.49
C ALA A 14 4.14 5.64 -17.28
N ALA A 15 4.43 4.33 -17.29
CA ALA A 15 3.44 3.28 -17.04
C ALA A 15 3.13 3.05 -15.54
N ILE A 16 3.86 3.70 -14.62
CA ILE A 16 3.59 3.61 -13.18
C ILE A 16 2.45 4.56 -12.85
N HIS A 17 1.25 3.99 -12.73
CA HIS A 17 0.08 4.72 -12.26
C HIS A 17 0.13 4.93 -10.74
N SER A 18 -0.32 6.10 -10.30
CA SER A 18 -0.42 6.45 -8.87
C SER A 18 -1.68 5.89 -8.18
N LYS A 19 -2.62 5.32 -8.96
CA LYS A 19 -3.95 4.88 -8.51
C LYS A 19 -4.43 3.70 -9.36
N ASN A 20 -5.33 2.89 -8.82
CA ASN A 20 -5.87 1.70 -9.45
C ASN A 20 -4.79 0.72 -9.91
N THR A 21 -3.72 0.59 -9.13
CA THR A 21 -2.66 -0.35 -9.47
C THR A 21 -3.19 -1.80 -9.41
N LYS A 22 -2.52 -2.71 -10.11
CA LYS A 22 -2.85 -4.15 -10.09
C LYS A 22 -2.99 -4.75 -8.67
N PRO A 23 -2.14 -4.42 -7.68
CA PRO A 23 -2.33 -4.90 -6.31
C PRO A 23 -3.58 -4.29 -5.65
N GLU A 24 -3.86 -3.00 -5.83
CA GLU A 24 -5.08 -2.36 -5.30
C GLU A 24 -6.36 -2.98 -5.85
N ILE A 25 -6.43 -3.21 -7.17
CA ILE A 25 -7.58 -3.88 -7.81
C ILE A 25 -7.78 -5.28 -7.22
N TYR A 26 -6.69 -6.02 -6.99
CA TYR A 26 -6.76 -7.38 -6.46
C TYR A 26 -7.33 -7.41 -5.04
N LEU A 27 -6.78 -6.59 -4.13
CA LEU A 27 -7.28 -6.51 -2.75
C LEU A 27 -8.75 -6.08 -2.70
N ARG A 28 -9.13 -5.10 -3.53
CA ARG A 28 -10.54 -4.67 -3.69
C ARG A 28 -11.46 -5.83 -4.05
N LYS A 29 -11.10 -6.61 -5.08
CA LYS A 29 -11.90 -7.77 -5.50
C LYS A 29 -12.05 -8.80 -4.40
N LEU A 30 -10.99 -9.09 -3.65
CA LEU A 30 -11.05 -10.03 -2.52
C LEU A 30 -11.99 -9.55 -1.42
N MET A 31 -11.84 -8.30 -0.99
CA MET A 31 -12.71 -7.71 0.05
C MET A 31 -14.17 -7.69 -0.38
N PHE A 32 -14.44 -7.34 -1.65
CA PHE A 32 -15.80 -7.35 -2.19
C PHE A 32 -16.39 -8.76 -2.24
N ALA A 33 -15.61 -9.76 -2.66
CA ALA A 33 -16.05 -11.16 -2.71
C ALA A 33 -16.44 -11.71 -1.33
N ARG A 34 -15.82 -11.20 -0.27
CA ARG A 34 -16.16 -11.53 1.14
C ARG A 34 -17.29 -10.69 1.72
N GLY A 35 -17.96 -9.87 0.91
CA GLY A 35 -19.13 -9.09 1.29
C GLY A 35 -18.84 -7.73 1.91
N TYR A 36 -17.57 -7.32 2.01
CA TYR A 36 -17.22 -6.02 2.56
C TYR A 36 -17.51 -4.88 1.57
N ARG A 37 -18.07 -3.79 2.10
CA ARG A 37 -18.35 -2.57 1.35
C ARG A 37 -17.37 -1.49 1.75
N TYR A 38 -16.85 -0.77 0.76
CA TYR A 38 -15.84 0.25 0.96
C TYR A 38 -15.97 1.37 -0.08
N SER A 39 -15.42 2.53 0.26
CA SER A 39 -15.22 3.64 -0.67
C SER A 39 -13.78 3.59 -1.20
N VAL A 40 -13.59 3.82 -2.49
CA VAL A 40 -12.26 3.83 -3.10
C VAL A 40 -11.74 5.26 -3.18
N ASN A 41 -10.46 5.48 -2.89
CA ASN A 41 -9.77 6.76 -3.08
C ASN A 41 -10.52 7.94 -2.44
N SER A 42 -10.90 7.77 -1.17
CA SER A 42 -11.75 8.72 -0.49
C SER A 42 -11.01 10.03 -0.25
N LYS A 43 -11.39 11.11 -0.97
CA LYS A 43 -10.82 12.45 -0.78
C LYS A 43 -11.14 13.04 0.60
N SER A 44 -12.14 12.53 1.28
CA SER A 44 -12.53 12.95 2.63
C SER A 44 -11.60 12.44 3.73
N VAL A 45 -10.70 11.50 3.41
CA VAL A 45 -9.80 10.86 4.37
C VAL A 45 -8.36 11.29 4.07
N PRO A 46 -7.61 11.77 5.08
CA PRO A 46 -6.21 12.14 4.92
C PRO A 46 -5.39 11.02 4.27
N GLY A 47 -4.48 11.39 3.38
CA GLY A 47 -3.63 10.42 2.67
C GLY A 47 -4.26 9.74 1.46
N HIS A 48 -5.56 9.94 1.19
CA HIS A 48 -6.26 9.31 0.07
C HIS A 48 -6.12 7.79 0.05
N PRO A 49 -6.63 7.08 1.08
CA PRO A 49 -6.51 5.64 1.16
C PRO A 49 -7.13 4.97 -0.06
N ASP A 50 -6.51 3.87 -0.50
CA ASP A 50 -6.99 3.07 -1.62
C ASP A 50 -8.39 2.52 -1.34
N ILE A 51 -8.61 2.09 -0.09
CA ILE A 51 -9.88 1.56 0.40
C ILE A 51 -10.19 2.22 1.74
N TYR A 52 -11.40 2.74 1.88
CA TYR A 52 -11.92 3.27 3.13
C TYR A 52 -13.22 2.56 3.53
N MET A 53 -13.20 1.92 4.69
CA MET A 53 -14.31 1.16 5.24
C MET A 53 -15.01 2.00 6.32
N LYS A 54 -16.05 2.73 5.92
CA LYS A 54 -16.81 3.64 6.81
C LYS A 54 -17.33 2.93 8.06
N LYS A 55 -17.88 1.72 7.91
CA LYS A 55 -18.46 0.93 9.00
C LYS A 55 -17.45 0.65 10.12
N TYR A 56 -16.19 0.43 9.77
CA TYR A 56 -15.11 0.07 10.69
C TYR A 56 -14.16 1.24 11.00
N ASN A 57 -14.49 2.44 10.49
CA ASN A 57 -13.61 3.61 10.50
C ASN A 57 -12.16 3.27 10.13
N THR A 58 -11.97 2.45 9.10
CA THR A 58 -10.66 1.87 8.73
C THR A 58 -10.22 2.34 7.35
N ALA A 59 -9.02 2.90 7.26
CA ALA A 59 -8.33 3.28 6.04
C ALA A 59 -7.25 2.25 5.70
N ILE A 60 -7.36 1.65 4.52
CA ILE A 60 -6.42 0.65 4.00
C ILE A 60 -5.62 1.28 2.86
N PHE A 61 -4.30 1.20 2.98
CA PHE A 61 -3.31 1.68 2.03
C PHE A 61 -2.58 0.49 1.41
N VAL A 62 -2.45 0.48 0.08
CA VAL A 62 -1.72 -0.53 -0.66
C VAL A 62 -0.36 0.06 -1.04
N HIS A 63 0.65 -0.18 -0.21
CA HIS A 63 1.97 0.41 -0.40
C HIS A 63 2.83 -0.42 -1.35
N GLY A 64 3.32 0.25 -2.40
CA GLY A 64 4.39 -0.27 -3.23
C GLY A 64 5.69 -0.36 -2.43
N CYS A 65 6.24 -1.57 -2.28
CA CYS A 65 7.45 -1.80 -1.48
C CYS A 65 8.64 -0.91 -1.91
N PHE A 66 8.75 -0.62 -3.21
CA PHE A 66 9.78 0.25 -3.75
C PHE A 66 9.65 1.71 -3.30
N TRP A 67 8.43 2.25 -3.32
CA TRP A 67 8.15 3.67 -3.06
C TRP A 67 8.13 4.03 -1.59
N HIS A 68 7.62 3.13 -0.76
CA HIS A 68 7.42 3.30 0.69
C HIS A 68 8.48 2.55 1.51
N ARG A 69 9.51 1.99 0.85
CA ARG A 69 10.69 1.40 1.50
C ARG A 69 10.34 0.28 2.50
N HIS A 70 9.61 -0.74 2.04
CA HIS A 70 9.30 -1.89 2.88
C HIS A 70 10.58 -2.54 3.43
N GLU A 71 10.75 -2.57 4.74
CA GLU A 71 11.91 -3.15 5.41
C GLU A 71 12.01 -4.66 5.14
N GLY A 72 13.24 -5.16 4.91
CA GLY A 72 13.47 -6.58 4.61
C GLY A 72 12.94 -7.06 3.25
N CYS A 73 12.34 -6.19 2.43
CA CYS A 73 11.75 -6.57 1.16
C CYS A 73 12.73 -6.44 -0.02
N LYS A 74 12.92 -7.52 -0.78
CA LYS A 74 13.75 -7.53 -2.00
C LYS A 74 13.34 -6.53 -3.09
N TYR A 75 12.09 -6.07 -3.06
CA TYR A 75 11.57 -5.09 -4.02
C TYR A 75 11.87 -3.63 -3.60
N ALA A 76 12.33 -3.40 -2.36
CA ALA A 76 12.74 -2.10 -1.85
C ALA A 76 14.23 -1.80 -2.15
N TYR A 77 14.69 -2.07 -3.37
CA TYR A 77 16.07 -1.77 -3.75
C TYR A 77 16.25 -0.28 -4.07
N VAL A 78 17.47 0.24 -3.92
CA VAL A 78 17.80 1.61 -4.34
C VAL A 78 18.42 1.55 -5.73
N PRO A 79 17.88 2.27 -6.74
CA PRO A 79 18.52 2.32 -8.05
C PRO A 79 19.92 2.93 -7.94
N LYS A 80 20.93 2.29 -8.56
CA LYS A 80 22.33 2.77 -8.55
C LYS A 80 22.53 4.09 -9.29
N SER A 81 21.57 4.49 -10.10
CA SER A 81 21.56 5.77 -10.84
C SER A 81 20.76 6.84 -10.09
N ARG A 82 21.24 8.08 -10.06
CA ARG A 82 20.57 9.23 -9.41
C ARG A 82 20.21 8.95 -7.93
N ILE A 83 21.15 8.39 -7.18
CA ILE A 83 20.95 7.95 -5.79
C ILE A 83 20.39 9.08 -4.92
N GLU A 84 20.97 10.27 -4.99
CA GLU A 84 20.51 11.43 -4.20
C GLU A 84 19.06 11.83 -4.50
N PHE A 85 18.65 11.78 -5.77
CA PHE A 85 17.27 12.05 -6.16
C PHE A 85 16.31 11.01 -5.56
N TRP A 86 16.69 9.73 -5.62
CA TRP A 86 15.88 8.65 -5.06
C TRP A 86 15.80 8.72 -3.55
N GLN A 87 16.92 8.96 -2.86
CA GLN A 87 16.94 9.14 -1.40
C GLN A 87 16.01 10.28 -0.98
N LYS A 88 16.17 11.47 -1.56
CA LYS A 88 15.28 12.61 -1.28
C LYS A 88 13.80 12.28 -1.53
N LYS A 89 13.51 11.53 -2.60
CA LYS A 89 12.13 11.11 -2.93
C LYS A 89 11.58 10.10 -1.92
N PHE A 90 12.38 9.13 -1.50
CA PHE A 90 11.99 8.14 -0.50
C PHE A 90 11.75 8.80 0.86
N ASP A 91 12.64 9.69 1.29
CA ASP A 91 12.51 10.43 2.55
C ASP A 91 11.25 11.29 2.55
N ALA A 92 10.93 11.94 1.42
CA ALA A 92 9.72 12.72 1.26
C ALA A 92 8.45 11.84 1.35
N ASN A 93 8.47 10.64 0.78
CA ASN A 93 7.36 9.69 0.87
C ASN A 93 7.17 9.21 2.31
N ILE A 94 8.24 8.78 2.99
CA ILE A 94 8.18 8.31 4.39
C ILE A 94 7.64 9.42 5.30
N LYS A 95 8.15 10.65 5.17
CA LYS A 95 7.65 11.81 5.93
C LYS A 95 6.16 12.06 5.68
N ARG A 96 5.71 11.92 4.43
CA ARG A 96 4.30 12.06 4.07
C ARG A 96 3.45 10.97 4.71
N ASP A 97 3.91 9.72 4.70
CA ASP A 97 3.20 8.59 5.30
C ASP A 97 3.05 8.76 6.82
N GLU A 98 4.11 9.25 7.49
CA GLU A 98 4.05 9.59 8.91
C GLU A 98 3.05 10.71 9.21
N CYS A 99 3.04 11.77 8.42
CA CYS A 99 2.07 12.85 8.55
C CYS A 99 0.64 12.33 8.41
N VAL A 100 0.38 11.51 7.38
CA VAL A 100 -0.93 10.90 7.13
C VAL A 100 -1.33 10.00 8.30
N ARG A 101 -0.43 9.15 8.80
CA ARG A 101 -0.70 8.27 9.96
C ARG A 101 -1.08 9.08 11.19
N LYS A 102 -0.37 10.18 11.47
CA LYS A 102 -0.69 11.10 12.58
C LYS A 102 -2.07 11.75 12.40
N GLU A 103 -2.41 12.19 11.19
CA GLU A 103 -3.73 12.77 10.90
C GLU A 103 -4.87 11.75 11.07
N LEU A 104 -4.67 10.51 10.63
CA LEU A 104 -5.64 9.44 10.76
C LEU A 104 -5.85 9.05 12.22
N MET A 105 -4.77 8.93 13.00
CA MET A 105 -4.84 8.69 14.44
C MET A 105 -5.63 9.79 15.16
N ARG A 106 -5.40 11.07 14.82
CA ARG A 106 -6.17 12.21 15.37
C ARG A 106 -7.66 12.11 15.06
N LYS A 107 -8.03 11.56 13.91
CA LYS A 107 -9.42 11.30 13.50
C LYS A 107 -9.96 9.96 14.01
N LYS A 108 -9.20 9.23 14.84
CA LYS A 108 -9.51 7.88 15.34
C LYS A 108 -9.80 6.88 14.22
N VAL A 109 -9.22 7.11 13.05
CA VAL A 109 -9.33 6.23 11.88
C VAL A 109 -8.24 5.17 12.00
N LYS A 110 -8.63 3.90 11.98
CA LYS A 110 -7.68 2.78 11.98
C LYS A 110 -6.92 2.77 10.65
N VAL A 111 -5.63 2.50 10.70
CA VAL A 111 -4.77 2.44 9.52
C VAL A 111 -4.39 0.98 9.26
N VAL A 112 -4.52 0.54 8.02
CA VAL A 112 -4.00 -0.75 7.57
C VAL A 112 -3.08 -0.49 6.38
N ILE A 113 -1.87 -1.03 6.43
CA ILE A 113 -0.94 -1.01 5.31
C ILE A 113 -0.83 -2.42 4.77
N VAL A 114 -1.13 -2.58 3.49
CA VAL A 114 -0.98 -3.84 2.77
C VAL A 114 0.14 -3.66 1.75
N TRP A 115 1.22 -4.41 1.90
CA TRP A 115 2.37 -4.30 1.03
C TRP A 115 2.16 -5.03 -0.30
N GLU A 116 2.69 -4.44 -1.38
CA GLU A 116 2.63 -5.06 -2.72
C GLU A 116 3.24 -6.47 -2.73
N CYS A 117 4.33 -6.70 -1.99
CA CYS A 117 4.96 -8.02 -1.92
C CYS A 117 4.03 -9.06 -1.29
N THR A 118 3.24 -8.66 -0.31
CA THR A 118 2.26 -9.51 0.36
C THR A 118 1.16 -9.87 -0.62
N ILE A 119 0.61 -8.90 -1.35
CA ILE A 119 -0.37 -9.16 -2.41
C ILE A 119 0.20 -10.06 -3.51
N LYS A 120 1.47 -9.88 -3.89
CA LYS A 120 2.14 -10.78 -4.84
C LYS A 120 2.24 -12.21 -4.31
N LYS A 121 2.46 -12.40 -3.01
CA LYS A 121 2.49 -13.72 -2.36
C LYS A 121 1.08 -14.32 -2.27
N MET A 122 0.07 -13.54 -1.88
CA MET A 122 -1.35 -13.94 -1.86
C MET A 122 -1.88 -14.42 -3.22
N LYS A 123 -1.27 -13.99 -4.34
CA LYS A 123 -1.65 -14.47 -5.69
C LYS A 123 -1.07 -15.85 -6.02
N LYS A 124 -0.01 -16.25 -5.33
CA LYS A 124 0.71 -17.50 -5.58
C LYS A 124 0.37 -18.58 -4.57
N ASP A 125 0.00 -18.16 -3.37
CA ASP A 125 -0.20 -19.01 -2.21
C ASP A 125 -1.58 -18.69 -1.63
N GLU A 126 -2.49 -19.65 -1.76
CA GLU A 126 -3.89 -19.51 -1.36
C GLU A 126 -4.04 -19.60 0.17
N GLU A 127 -3.29 -20.47 0.83
CA GLU A 127 -3.29 -20.58 2.29
C GLU A 127 -2.79 -19.28 2.93
N PHE A 128 -1.69 -18.73 2.42
CA PHE A 128 -1.19 -17.43 2.86
C PHE A 128 -2.18 -16.29 2.57
N ARG A 129 -2.95 -16.39 1.47
CA ARG A 129 -4.00 -15.41 1.17
C ARG A 129 -5.10 -15.46 2.21
N GLU A 130 -5.62 -16.63 2.51
CA GLU A 130 -6.69 -16.78 3.51
C GLU A 130 -6.21 -16.36 4.90
N ASP A 131 -4.99 -16.73 5.32
CA ASP A 131 -4.38 -16.26 6.58
C ASP A 131 -4.37 -14.73 6.70
N LYS A 132 -3.90 -14.04 5.66
CA LYS A 132 -3.85 -12.57 5.67
C LYS A 132 -5.21 -11.90 5.58
N LEU A 133 -6.17 -12.53 4.91
CA LEU A 133 -7.54 -12.05 4.88
C LEU A 133 -8.18 -12.20 6.27
N HIS A 134 -8.02 -13.35 6.93
CA HIS A 134 -8.50 -13.54 8.29
C HIS A 134 -7.84 -12.55 9.26
N GLN A 135 -6.52 -12.35 9.18
CA GLN A 135 -5.81 -11.34 9.98
C GLN A 135 -6.38 -9.93 9.77
N LEU A 136 -6.72 -9.57 8.53
CA LEU A 136 -7.35 -8.29 8.22
C LEU A 136 -8.78 -8.20 8.79
N GLU A 137 -9.58 -9.26 8.65
CA GLU A 137 -10.96 -9.32 9.14
C GLU A 137 -11.02 -9.23 10.67
N ASP A 138 -10.16 -9.97 11.37
CA ASP A 138 -10.03 -9.91 12.83
C ASP A 138 -9.64 -8.51 13.29
N TYR A 139 -8.73 -7.85 12.56
CA TYR A 139 -8.31 -6.49 12.86
C TYR A 139 -9.44 -5.47 12.71
N LEU A 140 -10.36 -5.66 11.76
CA LEU A 140 -11.52 -4.77 11.62
C LEU A 140 -12.36 -4.73 12.91
N GLN A 141 -12.39 -5.83 13.67
CA GLN A 141 -13.11 -5.98 14.93
C GLN A 141 -12.29 -5.59 16.17
N ASN A 142 -10.96 -5.53 16.07
CA ASN A 142 -10.06 -5.23 17.19
C ASN A 142 -9.93 -3.71 17.46
N GLU A 143 -9.47 -3.30 18.65
CA GLU A 143 -9.24 -1.89 19.03
C GLU A 143 -7.89 -1.32 18.59
N GLN A 144 -7.07 -2.10 17.89
CA GLN A 144 -5.78 -1.63 17.38
C GLN A 144 -5.96 -0.52 16.31
N TYR A 145 -5.04 0.45 16.32
CA TYR A 145 -5.07 1.63 15.45
C TYR A 145 -4.17 1.52 14.20
N SER A 146 -3.24 0.57 14.18
CA SER A 146 -2.41 0.29 12.99
C SER A 146 -2.13 -1.21 12.80
N LEU A 147 -2.29 -1.70 11.57
CA LEU A 147 -1.88 -3.03 11.12
C LEU A 147 -1.04 -2.90 9.84
N GLU A 148 0.02 -3.71 9.73
CA GLU A 148 0.86 -3.79 8.53
C GLU A 148 0.98 -5.27 8.10
N ILE A 149 0.61 -5.59 6.86
CA ILE A 149 0.60 -6.95 6.30
C ILE A 149 1.25 -7.05 4.92
#